data_AF-A0A2N3BKZ4-F1
#
_entry.id   AF-A0A2N3BKZ4-F1
#
_cell.length_a   1.000
_cell.length_b   1.000
_cell.length_c   1.000
_cell.angle_alpha   90.00
_cell.angle_beta   90.00
_cell.angle_gamma   90.00
#
_symmetry.space_group_name_H-M   'P 1'
#
loop_
_entity.id
_entity.type
_entity.pdbx_description
1 polymer ?
#
loop_
_entity_poly.entity_id
_entity_poly.type
_entity_poly.pdbx_seq_one_letter_code
_entity_poly.pdbx_strand_id
1 'polypeptide(L)'
;MIRMIAAAACFACLGTAASVRAAPVPATAEDLAFFVGQWATGPAPVDGYETISAQSPDCARAVRIEAGPDDRLVRTVMRRDGQDSSAAFRVMRFAGHYPWWPIDGGPGPVAREVDADSFDLAPIGVGRADWTRAIRHYRCPAAAD
;
A
#
# COMPACT_ATOMS: atom_id res chain seq x y z
N MET A 1 -14.87 -12.06 -72.94
CA MET A 1 -13.73 -11.12 -72.95
C MET A 1 -13.09 -11.12 -71.57
N ILE A 2 -11.76 -11.06 -71.56
CA ILE A 2 -10.84 -11.34 -70.45
C ILE A 2 -10.44 -10.02 -69.75
N ARG A 3 -10.18 -10.12 -68.44
CA ARG A 3 -9.43 -9.20 -67.53
C ARG A 3 -10.10 -7.90 -67.08
N MET A 4 -10.24 -7.76 -65.76
CA MET A 4 -9.35 -6.89 -64.98
C MET A 4 -9.27 -7.37 -63.52
N ILE A 5 -8.04 -7.56 -63.06
CA ILE A 5 -7.65 -7.86 -61.68
C ILE A 5 -7.59 -6.53 -60.94
N ALA A 6 -8.27 -6.40 -59.81
CA ALA A 6 -8.03 -5.33 -58.85
C ALA A 6 -7.70 -5.95 -57.50
N ALA A 7 -6.40 -6.01 -57.21
CA ALA A 7 -5.89 -6.24 -55.87
C ALA A 7 -6.16 -4.97 -55.04
N ALA A 8 -6.93 -5.12 -53.95
CA ALA A 8 -7.06 -4.08 -52.95
C ALA A 8 -6.37 -4.56 -51.67
N ALA A 9 -5.42 -3.73 -51.26
CA ALA A 9 -4.38 -3.96 -50.28
C ALA A 9 -4.88 -4.31 -48.87
N CYS A 10 -4.03 -5.07 -48.18
CA CYS A 10 -3.94 -5.19 -46.74
C CYS A 10 -4.26 -3.87 -46.02
N PHE A 11 -5.24 -3.91 -45.12
CA PHE A 11 -5.21 -3.08 -43.93
C PHE A 11 -5.16 -4.02 -42.72
N ALA A 12 -3.93 -4.40 -42.37
CA ALA A 12 -3.65 -5.00 -41.09
C ALA A 12 -3.92 -3.93 -40.02
N CYS A 13 -5.12 -3.95 -39.44
CA CYS A 13 -5.36 -3.31 -38.16
C CYS A 13 -4.65 -4.14 -37.08
N LEU A 14 -3.32 -4.10 -37.08
CA LEU A 14 -2.53 -4.31 -35.88
C LEU A 14 -2.83 -3.12 -34.95
N GLY A 15 -3.99 -3.20 -34.29
CA GLY A 15 -4.30 -2.35 -33.16
C GLY A 15 -3.26 -2.63 -32.09
N THR A 16 -2.20 -1.84 -32.09
CA THR A 16 -1.28 -1.72 -30.97
C THR A 16 -2.13 -1.52 -29.73
N ALA A 17 -2.13 -2.53 -28.85
CA ALA A 17 -2.72 -2.43 -27.53
C ALA A 17 -2.05 -1.23 -26.84
N ALA A 18 -2.72 -0.08 -26.89
CA ALA A 18 -2.41 1.04 -26.05
C ALA A 18 -2.55 0.51 -24.62
N SER A 19 -1.41 0.20 -24.01
CA SER A 19 -1.36 -0.25 -22.62
C SER A 19 -1.86 0.92 -21.79
N VAL A 20 -3.15 0.94 -21.48
CA VAL A 20 -3.75 1.84 -20.51
C VAL A 20 -3.07 1.50 -19.20
N ARG A 21 -2.02 2.24 -18.84
CA ARG A 21 -1.47 2.17 -17.49
C ARG A 21 -2.60 2.61 -16.58
N ALA A 22 -3.18 1.66 -15.85
CA ALA A 22 -4.21 1.96 -14.87
C ALA A 22 -3.68 3.07 -13.94
N ALA A 23 -4.47 4.11 -13.71
CA ALA A 23 -4.12 5.12 -12.73
C ALA A 23 -4.49 4.59 -11.32
N PRO A 24 -3.76 5.00 -10.26
CA PRO A 24 -4.24 4.80 -8.90
C PRO A 24 -5.62 5.43 -8.72
N VAL A 25 -6.54 4.71 -8.12
CA VAL A 25 -7.89 5.20 -7.79
C VAL A 25 -8.03 5.38 -6.27
N PRO A 26 -8.91 6.25 -5.77
CA PRO A 26 -9.14 6.35 -4.33
C PRO A 26 -9.52 4.99 -3.73
N ALA A 27 -8.97 4.67 -2.55
CA ALA A 27 -9.36 3.48 -1.81
C ALA A 27 -10.82 3.61 -1.33
N THR A 28 -11.54 2.49 -1.29
CA THR A 28 -12.92 2.44 -0.79
C THR A 28 -12.96 2.47 0.75
N ALA A 29 -14.13 2.73 1.33
CA ALA A 29 -14.29 2.66 2.79
C ALA A 29 -13.95 1.27 3.37
N GLU A 30 -14.21 0.20 2.62
CA GLU A 30 -13.82 -1.18 2.99
C GLU A 30 -12.29 -1.35 3.01
N ASP A 31 -11.61 -0.86 1.96
CA ASP A 31 -10.14 -0.87 1.90
C ASP A 31 -9.54 -0.09 3.09
N LEU A 32 -10.14 1.05 3.46
CA LEU A 32 -9.69 1.85 4.60
C LEU A 32 -9.93 1.15 5.93
N ALA A 33 -11.10 0.52 6.10
CA ALA A 33 -11.48 -0.18 7.32
C ALA A 33 -10.50 -1.29 7.69
N PHE A 34 -9.90 -1.96 6.70
CA PHE A 34 -8.84 -2.93 6.94
C PHE A 34 -7.68 -2.34 7.75
N PHE A 35 -7.22 -1.12 7.43
CA PHE A 35 -6.07 -0.52 8.10
C PHE A 35 -6.37 0.08 9.47
N VAL A 36 -7.64 0.36 9.78
CA VAL A 36 -8.03 0.95 11.06
C VAL A 36 -7.81 -0.04 12.21
N GLY A 37 -7.20 0.45 13.29
CA GLY A 37 -6.95 -0.33 14.50
C GLY A 37 -5.60 -0.03 15.16
N GLN A 38 -5.23 -0.90 16.10
CA GLN A 38 -3.93 -0.89 16.77
C GLN A 38 -3.04 -1.97 16.20
N TRP A 39 -1.79 -1.61 15.92
CA TRP A 39 -0.86 -2.45 15.19
C TRP A 39 0.51 -2.48 15.87
N ALA A 40 0.92 -3.66 16.33
CA ALA A 40 2.31 -3.88 16.72
C ALA A 40 3.19 -3.94 15.45
N THR A 41 4.42 -3.46 15.53
CA THR A 41 5.30 -3.38 14.36
C THR A 41 6.59 -4.15 14.54
N GLY A 42 7.05 -4.81 13.47
CA GLY A 42 8.35 -5.45 13.38
C GLY A 42 8.91 -5.36 11.96
N PRO A 43 10.17 -5.79 11.73
CA PRO A 43 10.68 -5.92 10.37
C PRO A 43 9.80 -6.89 9.58
N ALA A 44 9.47 -6.55 8.33
CA ALA A 44 8.85 -7.53 7.45
C ALA A 44 9.86 -8.66 7.16
N PRO A 45 9.42 -9.93 7.05
CA PRO A 45 10.28 -11.01 6.60
C PRO A 45 10.87 -10.69 5.23
N VAL A 46 12.19 -10.86 5.11
CA VAL A 46 12.94 -10.71 3.85
C VAL A 46 13.66 -12.03 3.61
N ASP A 47 13.49 -12.60 2.42
CA ASP A 47 14.14 -13.84 2.01
C ASP A 47 15.66 -13.75 2.22
N GLY A 48 16.23 -14.75 2.90
CA GLY A 48 17.65 -14.83 3.26
C GLY A 48 18.05 -14.12 4.56
N TYR A 49 17.12 -13.49 5.27
CA TYR A 49 17.34 -12.81 6.56
C TYR A 49 16.41 -13.30 7.67
N GLU A 50 15.85 -14.51 7.53
CA GLU A 50 14.84 -15.09 8.43
C GLU A 50 15.34 -15.25 9.87
N THR A 51 16.67 -15.32 10.06
CA THR A 51 17.31 -15.50 11.38
C THR A 51 17.46 -14.20 12.17
N ILE A 52 17.28 -13.03 11.55
CA ILE A 52 17.29 -11.73 12.23
C ILE A 52 15.85 -11.39 12.66
N SER A 53 15.24 -12.28 13.43
CA SER A 53 13.88 -12.09 13.95
C SER A 53 13.92 -11.18 15.17
N ALA A 54 13.76 -9.88 14.94
CA ALA A 54 13.69 -8.88 16.00
C ALA A 54 12.29 -8.89 16.64
N GLN A 55 12.26 -9.14 17.96
CA GLN A 55 11.23 -8.80 18.95
C GLN A 55 9.77 -9.16 18.61
N SER A 56 9.16 -10.01 19.43
CA SER A 56 7.72 -10.30 19.37
C SER A 56 6.89 -9.00 19.25
N PRO A 57 5.79 -8.99 18.47
CA PRO A 57 4.98 -7.80 18.29
C PRO A 57 4.56 -7.18 19.63
N ASP A 58 4.97 -5.93 19.89
CA ASP A 58 4.69 -5.21 21.14
C ASP A 58 3.45 -4.32 21.00
N CYS A 59 2.32 -4.82 21.50
CA CYS A 59 1.06 -4.08 21.51
C CYS A 59 1.00 -2.96 22.56
N ALA A 60 1.89 -2.94 23.56
CA ALA A 60 1.96 -1.82 24.50
C ALA A 60 2.50 -0.54 23.83
N ARG A 61 3.16 -0.69 22.67
CA ARG A 61 3.69 0.42 21.86
C ARG A 61 3.12 0.42 20.45
N ALA A 62 1.86 0.03 20.30
CA ALA A 62 1.20 -0.10 19.02
C ALA A 62 1.12 1.24 18.24
N VAL A 63 1.25 1.14 16.92
CA VAL A 63 0.84 2.17 15.99
C VAL A 63 -0.67 2.21 15.95
N ARG A 64 -1.25 3.40 16.07
CA ARG A 64 -2.70 3.61 15.97
C ARG A 64 -3.03 4.15 14.60
N ILE A 65 -3.98 3.53 13.91
CA ILE A 65 -4.50 4.02 12.64
C ILE A 65 -6.00 4.22 12.80
N GLU A 66 -6.44 5.45 12.54
CA GLU A 66 -7.81 5.88 12.74
C GLU A 66 -8.38 6.42 11.43
N ALA A 67 -9.69 6.26 11.23
CA ALA A 67 -10.38 6.94 10.15
C ALA A 67 -10.45 8.44 10.47
N GLY A 68 -9.89 9.25 9.58
CA GLY A 68 -10.00 10.70 9.60
C GLY A 68 -11.16 11.20 8.73
N PRO A 69 -11.39 12.52 8.70
CA PRO A 69 -12.38 13.12 7.81
C PRO A 69 -12.02 12.91 6.33
N ASP A 70 -13.02 12.94 5.46
CA ASP A 70 -12.89 12.79 4.00
C ASP A 70 -12.18 11.49 3.55
N ASP A 71 -12.51 10.36 4.17
CA ASP A 71 -11.95 9.04 3.81
C ASP A 71 -10.41 9.00 3.87
N ARG A 72 -9.84 9.61 4.92
CA ARG A 72 -8.39 9.64 5.19
C ARG A 72 -8.05 8.66 6.30
N LEU A 73 -6.79 8.24 6.34
CA LEU A 73 -6.22 7.57 7.51
C LEU A 73 -5.34 8.53 8.29
N VAL A 74 -5.48 8.55 9.61
CA VAL A 74 -4.55 9.20 10.52
C VAL A 74 -3.73 8.11 11.19
N ARG A 75 -2.42 8.11 10.94
CA ARG A 75 -1.47 7.17 11.55
C ARG A 75 -0.70 7.88 12.65
N THR A 76 -0.83 7.38 13.87
CA THR A 76 -0.16 7.88 15.07
C THR A 76 0.86 6.87 15.57
N VAL A 77 2.10 7.30 15.76
CA VAL A 77 3.20 6.49 16.28
C VAL A 77 3.73 7.12 17.55
N MET A 78 3.85 6.32 18.62
CA MET A 78 4.53 6.74 19.83
C MET A 78 6.05 6.73 19.62
N ARG A 79 6.68 7.90 19.72
CA ARG A 79 8.12 8.09 19.61
C ARG A 79 8.85 7.59 20.86
N ARG A 80 10.18 7.55 20.81
CA ARG A 80 11.02 7.09 21.93
C ARG A 80 10.96 8.01 23.16
N ASP A 81 10.66 9.29 22.95
CA ASP A 81 10.46 10.29 24.01
C ASP A 81 9.06 10.19 24.65
N GLY A 82 8.24 9.22 24.23
CA GLY A 82 6.87 9.04 24.71
C GLY A 82 5.86 9.98 24.07
N GLN A 83 6.27 10.86 23.15
CA GLN A 83 5.35 11.73 22.43
C GLN A 83 4.76 11.03 21.22
N ASP A 84 3.51 11.34 20.93
CA ASP A 84 2.84 10.88 19.72
C ASP A 84 3.21 11.72 18.50
N SER A 85 3.37 11.04 17.37
CA SER A 85 3.58 11.63 16.06
C SER A 85 2.50 11.14 15.12
N SER A 86 1.67 12.06 14.64
CA SER A 86 0.57 11.75 13.74
C SER A 86 0.85 12.27 12.33
N ALA A 87 0.39 11.54 11.32
CA ALA A 87 0.37 11.98 9.94
C ALA A 87 -0.95 11.52 9.28
N ALA A 88 -1.53 12.38 8.45
CA ALA A 88 -2.76 12.08 7.72
C ALA A 88 -2.45 11.69 6.27
N PHE A 89 -3.19 10.72 5.74
CA PHE A 89 -2.98 10.17 4.42
C PHE A 89 -4.29 10.02 3.66
N ARG A 90 -4.28 10.36 2.36
CA ARG A 90 -5.25 9.84 1.41
C ARG A 90 -4.73 8.51 0.88
N VAL A 91 -5.52 7.45 1.01
CA VAL A 91 -5.13 6.13 0.52
C VAL A 91 -5.68 5.92 -0.87
N MET A 92 -4.85 5.38 -1.74
CA MET A 92 -5.20 4.98 -3.09
C MET A 92 -5.14 3.46 -3.19
N ARG A 93 -5.76 2.89 -4.21
CA ARG A 93 -5.65 1.50 -4.60
C ARG A 93 -5.03 1.40 -5.99
N PHE A 94 -3.99 0.58 -6.11
CA PHE A 94 -3.28 0.36 -7.36
C PHE A 94 -2.64 -1.02 -7.38
N ALA A 95 -3.09 -1.88 -8.30
CA ALA A 95 -2.53 -3.23 -8.53
C ALA A 95 -2.37 -4.09 -7.25
N GLY A 96 -3.35 -4.04 -6.33
CA GLY A 96 -3.30 -4.78 -5.06
C GLY A 96 -2.41 -4.15 -3.98
N HIS A 97 -1.90 -2.94 -4.23
CA HIS A 97 -1.18 -2.13 -3.27
C HIS A 97 -1.95 -0.87 -2.94
N TYR A 98 -1.58 -0.27 -1.81
CA TYR A 98 -2.23 0.90 -1.28
C TYR A 98 -1.21 2.02 -1.04
N PRO A 99 -0.95 2.90 -2.02
CA PRO A 99 -0.16 4.10 -1.79
C PRO A 99 -0.86 5.03 -0.79
N TRP A 100 -0.14 5.48 0.24
CA TRP A 100 -0.64 6.39 1.25
C TRP A 100 -0.06 7.78 0.96
N TRP A 101 -0.82 8.65 0.33
CA TRP A 101 -0.36 10.00 0.00
C TRP A 101 -0.52 10.94 1.19
N PRO A 102 0.59 11.50 1.73
CA PRO A 102 0.51 12.40 2.86
C PRO A 102 -0.27 13.66 2.48
N ILE A 103 -1.15 14.11 3.36
CA ILE A 103 -1.93 15.33 3.12
C ILE A 103 -1.02 16.56 3.11
N ASP A 104 0.01 16.58 3.95
CA ASP A 104 0.98 17.68 4.04
C ASP A 104 2.05 17.63 2.93
N GLY A 105 1.92 16.71 1.98
CA GLY A 105 2.83 16.52 0.86
C GLY A 105 4.05 15.64 1.18
N GLY A 106 4.87 15.40 0.14
CA GLY A 106 6.05 14.53 0.21
C GLY A 106 5.77 13.05 -0.13
N PRO A 107 6.81 12.21 -0.11
CA PRO A 107 6.66 10.79 -0.40
C PRO A 107 6.02 10.09 0.80
N GLY A 108 4.87 9.45 0.58
CA GLY A 108 4.28 8.57 1.57
C GLY A 108 4.60 7.10 1.32
N PRO A 109 4.30 6.22 2.27
CA PRO A 109 4.56 4.80 2.12
C PRO A 109 3.58 4.12 1.16
N VAL A 110 3.86 2.86 0.84
CA VAL A 110 2.95 1.98 0.12
C VAL A 110 2.67 0.76 1.00
N ALA A 111 1.40 0.49 1.24
CA ALA A 111 0.97 -0.69 1.98
C ALA A 111 0.62 -1.84 1.03
N ARG A 112 0.75 -3.07 1.52
CA ARG A 112 0.12 -4.26 0.94
C ARG A 112 -0.43 -5.12 2.06
N GLU A 113 -1.64 -5.65 1.86
CA GLU A 113 -2.19 -6.68 2.74
C GLU A 113 -1.34 -7.94 2.62
N VAL A 114 -1.15 -8.64 3.73
CA VAL A 114 -0.41 -9.91 3.80
C VAL A 114 -1.39 -11.03 4.13
N ASP A 115 -2.19 -10.82 5.16
CA ASP A 115 -3.31 -11.67 5.57
C ASP A 115 -4.36 -10.80 6.30
N ALA A 116 -5.39 -11.42 6.89
CA ALA A 116 -6.49 -10.71 7.55
C ALA A 116 -6.04 -9.84 8.74
N ASP A 117 -4.90 -10.17 9.36
CA ASP A 117 -4.41 -9.55 10.60
C ASP A 117 -3.04 -8.89 10.42
N SER A 118 -2.54 -8.77 9.19
CA SER A 118 -1.25 -8.14 8.94
C SER A 118 -1.12 -7.47 7.58
N PHE A 119 -0.29 -6.43 7.56
CA PHE A 119 0.10 -5.75 6.33
C PHE A 119 1.55 -5.28 6.41
N ASP A 120 2.17 -5.11 5.24
CA ASP A 120 3.48 -4.49 5.13
C ASP A 120 3.33 -3.03 4.73
N LEU A 121 4.14 -2.17 5.34
CA LEU A 121 4.26 -0.77 4.96
C LEU A 121 5.69 -0.51 4.49
N ALA A 122 5.86 -0.28 3.19
CA ALA A 122 7.15 0.02 2.60
C ALA A 122 7.33 1.53 2.39
N PRO A 123 8.50 2.10 2.70
CA PRO A 123 8.81 3.45 2.26
C PRO A 123 8.95 3.52 0.74
N ILE A 124 8.80 4.71 0.16
CA ILE A 124 9.16 4.94 -1.25
C ILE A 124 10.66 5.23 -1.33
N GLY A 125 11.36 4.43 -2.13
CA GLY A 125 12.74 4.65 -2.56
C GLY A 125 12.80 5.43 -3.86
N VAL A 126 13.60 4.97 -4.84
CA VAL A 126 13.74 5.62 -6.16
C VAL A 126 12.49 5.42 -7.02
N GLY A 127 11.42 6.16 -6.70
CA GLY A 127 10.15 6.15 -7.43
C GLY A 127 9.29 4.88 -7.27
N ARG A 128 9.69 3.95 -6.39
CA ARG A 128 8.98 2.69 -6.13
C ARG A 128 9.03 2.33 -4.65
N ALA A 129 8.07 1.51 -4.21
CA ALA A 129 8.09 0.92 -2.87
C ALA A 129 9.36 0.08 -2.68
N ASP A 130 10.07 0.33 -1.58
CA ASP A 130 11.23 -0.45 -1.17
C ASP A 130 10.81 -1.51 -0.15
N TRP A 131 10.39 -2.66 -0.66
CA TRP A 131 9.89 -3.77 0.16
C TRP A 131 10.96 -4.42 1.03
N THR A 132 12.25 -4.24 0.71
CA THR A 132 13.36 -4.76 1.54
C THR A 132 13.49 -4.02 2.87
N ARG A 133 12.87 -2.84 2.96
CA ARG A 133 12.80 -2.01 4.18
C ARG A 133 11.40 -1.90 4.73
N ALA A 134 10.50 -2.81 4.34
CA ALA A 134 9.14 -2.79 4.82
C ALA A 134 9.05 -3.12 6.31
N ILE A 135 8.07 -2.51 6.96
CA ILE A 135 7.70 -2.78 8.34
C ILE A 135 6.39 -3.55 8.32
N ARG A 136 6.37 -4.75 8.91
CA ARG A 136 5.13 -5.48 9.10
C ARG A 136 4.37 -4.93 10.30
N HIS A 137 3.09 -4.71 10.08
CA HIS A 137 2.11 -4.33 11.08
C HIS A 137 1.27 -5.57 11.38
N TYR A 138 1.19 -5.96 12.64
CA TYR A 138 0.40 -7.08 13.15
C TYR A 138 -0.74 -6.53 14.01
N ARG A 139 -1.96 -6.94 13.73
CA ARG A 139 -3.14 -6.46 14.45
C ARG A 139 -3.02 -6.84 15.92
N CYS A 140 -3.18 -5.86 16.80
CA CYS A 140 -3.29 -6.13 18.23
C CYS A 140 -4.68 -6.68 18.55
N PRO A 141 -4.79 -7.63 19.50
CA PRO A 141 -6.08 -8.07 19.98
C PRO A 141 -6.84 -6.86 20.54
N ALA A 142 -8.16 -6.84 20.37
CA ALA A 142 -8.99 -5.89 21.07
C ALA A 142 -8.69 -6.00 22.57
N ALA A 143 -8.50 -4.87 23.25
CA ALA A 143 -8.38 -4.89 24.69
C ALA A 143 -9.61 -5.61 25.25
N ALA A 144 -9.38 -6.63 26.08
CA ALA A 144 -10.48 -7.22 26.83
C ALA A 144 -10.94 -6.15 27.82
N ASP A 145 -12.09 -5.54 27.55
CA ASP A 145 -12.76 -4.60 28.44
C ASP A 145 -13.10 -5.23 29.80
#